data_AF-A0A7C3C9C7-F1
#
_entry.id   AF-A0A7C3C9C7-F1
#
_cell.length_a   1.000
_cell.length_b   1.000
_cell.length_c   1.000
_cell.angle_alpha   90.00
_cell.angle_beta   90.00
_cell.angle_gamma   90.00
#
_symmetry.space_group_name_H-M   'P 1'
#
loop_
_entity.id
_entity.type
_entity.pdbx_description
1 polymer ?
#
loop_
_entity_poly.entity_id
_entity_poly.type
_entity_poly.pdbx_seq_one_letter_code
_entity_poly.pdbx_strand_id
1 'polypeptide(L)'
;MQPIKPFNTLYFNFIITISILFFGNQLAHAQVTWETVGPGGGGWITAMTVIDDAANTVYVGCDVGGIYKSTDHGATWTIKDDGLSIYYVHDIAYETGNTAVLYLASRGGVFKSVDGGEHWVAKRSGFPPVSEYVFSAPISDIVIDPNSENIVYAGIGVPRTGYDLDSYHWQSVETKGAIYKSTDSGENWTLIRNTGIDTMAMIYSMDIDPSNSNIIYAATSEGVYKSNDAGATWVSKNSGIPHGLTMKLVINPTNTDMLYVTVWAEPGSAIWEGGVYKSTDGGDTWVAKNNGLPQQVGSVSGLTSNFPTVLMDPQNPQILYVGNIPWTPDPGIYKTTDGGENWTWVSRPEPPNQNVDLGWIQDAGVGAKAMAIDPLHPSRLYFGTSMHLFKTENAGTSWEQTYTNSLANGYWKGNGFETTVVQKITVDPANSNNVYVGYWDIGLFKSVDGGVSFKNTSAGMTYKNNTFDMIVDPDNSSIVYASCGWWEENKGEINKSTDFGENWTPLNGLPDAQIWSMALDK
;
A
#
# COMPACT_ATOMS: atom_id res chain seq x y z
N MET A 1 -23.15 -53.23 -66.65
CA MET A 1 -22.19 -54.35 -66.60
C MET A 1 -21.02 -53.92 -65.73
N GLN A 2 -20.87 -54.50 -64.53
CA GLN A 2 -19.54 -54.70 -63.92
C GLN A 2 -18.85 -55.87 -64.66
N PRO A 3 -17.55 -56.24 -64.45
CA PRO A 3 -16.56 -55.88 -63.40
C PRO A 3 -15.14 -55.56 -64.02
N ILE A 4 -14.00 -55.31 -63.35
CA ILE A 4 -13.14 -56.19 -62.51
C ILE A 4 -11.93 -55.33 -62.03
N LYS A 5 -11.65 -55.27 -60.72
CA LYS A 5 -10.28 -55.20 -60.14
C LYS A 5 -9.73 -56.65 -60.10
N PRO A 6 -8.41 -57.01 -60.02
CA PRO A 6 -7.41 -56.39 -59.12
C PRO A 6 -5.88 -56.58 -59.44
N PHE A 7 -5.06 -56.05 -58.51
CA PHE A 7 -3.76 -56.52 -57.97
C PHE A 7 -2.39 -56.00 -58.49
N ASN A 8 -1.74 -55.31 -57.53
CA ASN A 8 -0.34 -55.35 -57.06
C ASN A 8 0.83 -55.28 -58.05
N THR A 9 1.73 -54.30 -57.84
CA THR A 9 3.08 -54.58 -57.34
C THR A 9 3.69 -53.33 -56.68
N LEU A 10 4.30 -53.52 -55.50
CA LEU A 10 5.15 -52.54 -54.80
C LEU A 10 6.39 -52.22 -55.63
N TYR A 11 6.77 -50.93 -55.69
CA TYR A 11 8.17 -50.53 -55.91
C TYR A 11 8.55 -49.43 -54.92
N PHE A 12 9.50 -49.78 -54.05
CA PHE A 12 10.27 -48.87 -53.21
C PHE A 12 11.06 -47.90 -54.09
N ASN A 13 10.87 -46.59 -53.91
CA ASN A 13 11.76 -45.57 -54.46
C ASN A 13 12.48 -44.87 -53.32
N PHE A 14 13.81 -44.99 -53.32
CA PHE A 14 14.75 -44.21 -52.53
C PHE A 14 14.57 -42.72 -52.84
N ILE A 15 14.24 -41.92 -51.83
CA ILE A 15 14.41 -40.47 -51.89
C ILE A 15 15.73 -40.14 -51.20
N ILE A 16 16.68 -39.62 -51.98
CA ILE A 16 17.91 -38.99 -51.48
C ILE A 16 17.48 -37.66 -50.87
N THR A 17 17.45 -37.57 -49.54
CA THR A 17 17.30 -36.29 -48.85
C THR A 17 18.65 -35.59 -48.85
N ILE A 18 18.72 -34.46 -49.56
CA ILE A 18 19.85 -33.54 -49.47
C ILE A 18 19.77 -32.86 -48.10
N SER A 19 20.66 -33.26 -47.18
CA SER A 19 20.85 -32.57 -45.91
C SER A 19 21.57 -31.25 -46.16
N ILE A 20 20.82 -30.15 -46.28
CA ILE A 20 21.36 -28.81 -46.17
C ILE A 20 21.61 -28.55 -44.69
N LEU A 21 22.88 -28.64 -44.27
CA LEU A 21 23.33 -28.15 -42.97
C LEU A 21 23.23 -26.62 -42.98
N PHE A 22 22.12 -26.09 -42.49
CA PHE A 22 22.07 -24.71 -42.02
C PHE A 22 22.92 -24.63 -40.75
N PHE A 23 24.16 -24.15 -40.87
CA PHE A 23 24.84 -23.50 -39.75
C PHE A 23 24.18 -22.12 -39.54
N GLY A 24 22.95 -22.14 -39.06
CA GLY A 24 22.38 -20.97 -38.42
C GLY A 24 23.08 -20.82 -37.09
N ASN A 25 24.02 -19.87 -37.00
CA ASN A 25 24.39 -19.30 -35.71
C ASN A 25 23.15 -18.60 -35.15
N GLN A 26 22.23 -19.36 -34.54
CA GLN A 26 21.38 -18.81 -33.51
C GLN A 26 22.33 -18.49 -32.36
N LEU A 27 22.79 -17.24 -32.31
CA LEU A 27 23.20 -16.65 -31.05
C LEU A 27 22.02 -16.89 -30.11
N ALA A 28 22.17 -17.83 -29.18
CA ALA A 28 21.26 -17.92 -28.06
C ALA A 28 21.35 -16.55 -27.38
N HIS A 29 20.34 -15.72 -27.57
CA HIS A 29 20.20 -14.53 -26.74
C HIS A 29 20.17 -15.07 -25.31
N ALA A 30 21.17 -14.70 -24.51
CA ALA A 30 21.18 -15.04 -23.09
C ALA A 30 19.81 -14.64 -22.53
N GLN A 31 19.13 -15.55 -21.85
CA GLN A 31 17.87 -15.20 -21.20
C GLN A 31 18.18 -14.06 -20.22
N VAL A 32 17.57 -12.91 -20.45
CA VAL A 32 17.64 -11.78 -19.54
C VAL A 32 16.66 -12.07 -18.41
N THR A 33 17.17 -12.18 -17.20
CA THR A 33 16.37 -12.27 -15.98
C THR A 33 16.29 -10.89 -15.36
N TRP A 34 15.08 -10.44 -15.04
CA TRP A 34 14.85 -9.20 -14.31
C TRP A 34 14.71 -9.49 -12.82
N GLU A 35 15.35 -8.67 -12.00
CA GLU A 35 15.17 -8.68 -10.55
C GLU A 35 15.03 -7.25 -10.04
N THR A 36 14.27 -7.10 -8.95
CA THR A 36 14.15 -5.84 -8.23
C THR A 36 15.41 -5.61 -7.40
N VAL A 37 16.01 -4.43 -7.50
CA VAL A 37 17.21 -4.04 -6.75
C VAL A 37 17.01 -2.70 -6.06
N GLY A 38 17.54 -2.57 -4.84
CA GLY A 38 17.47 -1.33 -4.07
C GLY A 38 17.78 -1.56 -2.60
N PRO A 39 17.64 -0.50 -1.78
CA PRO A 39 17.85 -0.57 -0.33
C PRO A 39 16.63 -1.14 0.41
N GLY A 40 15.46 -1.21 -0.21
CA GLY A 40 14.19 -1.62 0.38
C GLY A 40 13.43 -0.48 1.06
N GLY A 41 12.10 -0.51 0.98
CA GLY A 41 11.18 0.40 1.67
C GLY A 41 11.03 1.77 1.00
N GLY A 42 10.63 2.77 1.79
CA GLY A 42 10.63 4.18 1.40
C GLY A 42 9.34 4.74 0.79
N GLY A 43 8.31 3.92 0.59
CA GLY A 43 7.00 4.34 0.08
C GLY A 43 5.85 4.08 1.05
N TRP A 44 4.67 4.64 0.76
CA TRP A 44 3.52 4.54 1.66
C TRP A 44 2.73 3.26 1.44
N ILE A 45 2.64 2.46 2.51
CA ILE A 45 1.78 1.29 2.56
C ILE A 45 0.35 1.73 2.92
N THR A 46 -0.61 1.31 2.10
CA THR A 46 -2.00 1.80 2.15
C THR A 46 -3.02 0.69 2.39
N ALA A 47 -2.72 -0.54 2.00
CA ALA A 47 -3.60 -1.70 2.19
C ALA A 47 -2.79 -2.96 2.48
N MET A 48 -3.32 -3.87 3.29
CA MET A 48 -2.65 -5.13 3.64
C MET A 48 -3.67 -6.22 3.93
N THR A 49 -3.38 -7.46 3.52
CA THR A 49 -4.16 -8.63 3.94
C THR A 49 -3.27 -9.85 4.13
N VAL A 50 -3.64 -10.73 5.06
CA VAL A 50 -2.99 -12.02 5.29
C VAL A 50 -3.97 -13.11 4.87
N ILE A 51 -3.51 -14.00 4.01
CA ILE A 51 -4.28 -15.17 3.57
C ILE A 51 -4.15 -16.27 4.62
N ASP A 52 -5.26 -16.93 4.92
CA ASP A 52 -5.37 -18.08 5.80
C ASP A 52 -4.86 -19.38 5.13
N ASP A 53 -3.65 -19.36 4.57
CA ASP A 53 -3.04 -20.50 3.89
C ASP A 53 -1.79 -21.04 4.60
N ALA A 54 -1.34 -22.23 4.18
CA ALA A 54 -0.13 -22.85 4.71
C ALA A 54 1.16 -22.14 4.29
N ALA A 55 1.10 -21.30 3.25
CA ALA A 55 2.24 -20.52 2.75
C ALA A 55 2.42 -19.21 3.53
N ASN A 56 1.45 -18.87 4.40
CA ASN A 56 1.39 -17.62 5.15
C ASN A 56 1.53 -16.41 4.23
N THR A 57 0.73 -16.45 3.15
CA THR A 57 0.78 -15.45 2.09
C THR A 57 0.32 -14.09 2.62
N VAL A 58 1.09 -13.04 2.30
CA VAL A 58 0.76 -11.65 2.65
C VAL A 58 0.74 -10.82 1.37
N TYR A 59 -0.31 -10.02 1.20
CA TYR A 59 -0.36 -9.00 0.15
C TYR A 59 -0.28 -7.61 0.76
N VAL A 60 0.45 -6.73 0.09
CA VAL A 60 0.65 -5.34 0.50
C VAL A 60 0.39 -4.43 -0.69
N GLY A 61 -0.55 -3.52 -0.53
CA GLY A 61 -0.85 -2.44 -1.47
C GLY A 61 -0.19 -1.13 -1.05
N CYS A 62 0.30 -0.38 -2.04
CA CYS A 62 0.96 0.90 -1.86
C CYS A 62 0.20 2.02 -2.60
N ASP A 63 0.61 3.27 -2.37
CA ASP A 63 0.06 4.42 -3.06
C ASP A 63 0.56 4.58 -4.51
N VAL A 64 1.85 4.33 -4.73
CA VAL A 64 2.49 4.38 -6.06
C VAL A 64 3.14 3.05 -6.46
N GLY A 65 3.51 2.21 -5.48
CA GLY A 65 4.26 0.97 -5.70
C GLY A 65 3.42 -0.23 -6.18
N GLY A 66 2.11 -0.08 -6.34
CA GLY A 66 1.22 -1.16 -6.77
C GLY A 66 0.96 -2.16 -5.66
N ILE A 67 1.07 -3.45 -5.98
CA ILE A 67 0.84 -4.54 -5.03
C ILE A 67 2.05 -5.49 -4.98
N TYR A 68 2.38 -5.90 -3.76
CA TYR A 68 3.44 -6.86 -3.45
C TYR A 68 2.86 -8.11 -2.80
N LYS A 69 3.52 -9.24 -3.03
CA LYS A 69 3.20 -10.53 -2.44
C LYS A 69 4.43 -11.15 -1.80
N SER A 70 4.24 -11.69 -0.60
CA SER A 70 5.17 -12.60 0.07
C SER A 70 4.46 -13.94 0.32
N THR A 71 5.19 -15.04 0.19
CA THR A 71 4.75 -16.40 0.54
C THR A 71 5.69 -17.04 1.58
N ASP A 72 6.36 -16.19 2.36
CA ASP A 72 7.39 -16.57 3.33
C ASP A 72 7.39 -15.63 4.55
N HIS A 73 6.20 -15.16 4.95
CA HIS A 73 5.99 -14.28 6.11
C HIS A 73 6.73 -12.95 6.05
N GLY A 74 6.84 -12.37 4.86
CA GLY A 74 7.52 -11.10 4.60
C GLY A 74 9.04 -11.20 4.56
N ALA A 75 9.62 -12.41 4.48
CA ALA A 75 11.07 -12.54 4.34
C ALA A 75 11.54 -12.07 2.95
N THR A 76 10.75 -12.36 1.91
CA THR A 76 10.95 -11.83 0.55
C THR A 76 9.64 -11.37 -0.08
N TRP A 77 9.75 -10.41 -1.00
CA TRP A 77 8.61 -9.78 -1.68
C TRP A 77 8.79 -9.80 -3.19
N THR A 78 7.67 -9.93 -3.89
CA THR A 78 7.59 -9.81 -5.34
C THR A 78 6.49 -8.84 -5.72
N ILE A 79 6.76 -7.95 -6.66
CA ILE A 79 5.74 -7.08 -7.24
C ILE A 79 4.77 -7.90 -8.10
N LYS A 80 3.50 -7.52 -8.07
CA LYS A 80 2.36 -8.24 -8.67
C LYS A 80 1.41 -7.28 -9.38
N ASP A 81 1.95 -6.38 -10.18
CA ASP A 81 1.23 -5.26 -10.79
C ASP A 81 0.74 -5.49 -12.23
N ASP A 82 0.95 -6.69 -12.79
CA ASP A 82 0.55 -6.98 -14.17
C ASP A 82 -0.98 -6.84 -14.36
N GLY A 83 -1.37 -6.04 -15.36
CA GLY A 83 -2.76 -5.68 -15.63
C GLY A 83 -3.34 -4.52 -14.82
N LEU A 84 -2.60 -3.95 -13.85
CA LEU A 84 -3.00 -2.72 -13.17
C LEU A 84 -2.76 -1.50 -14.05
N SER A 85 -3.76 -0.62 -14.15
CA SER A 85 -3.63 0.66 -14.86
C SER A 85 -3.39 1.85 -13.91
N ILE A 86 -3.66 1.67 -12.62
CA ILE A 86 -3.45 2.64 -11.54
C ILE A 86 -2.94 1.87 -10.32
N TYR A 87 -1.87 2.36 -9.70
CA TYR A 87 -1.13 1.64 -8.65
C TYR A 87 -1.58 1.91 -7.22
N TYR A 88 -2.47 2.88 -7.00
CA TYR A 88 -2.94 3.23 -5.66
C TYR A 88 -3.99 2.21 -5.18
N VAL A 89 -3.58 1.33 -4.27
CA VAL A 89 -4.45 0.31 -3.66
C VAL A 89 -5.00 0.83 -2.33
N HIS A 90 -6.32 0.80 -2.18
CA HIS A 90 -7.01 1.22 -0.95
C HIS A 90 -7.36 0.04 -0.04
N ASP A 91 -7.73 -1.10 -0.61
CA ASP A 91 -8.13 -2.29 0.14
C ASP A 91 -7.95 -3.57 -0.70
N ILE A 92 -7.80 -4.71 -0.02
CA ILE A 92 -7.55 -6.03 -0.62
C ILE A 92 -8.46 -7.06 0.04
N ALA A 93 -9.35 -7.67 -0.73
CA ALA A 93 -10.21 -8.77 -0.30
C ALA A 93 -9.88 -10.06 -1.06
N TYR A 94 -10.10 -11.21 -0.42
CA TYR A 94 -9.90 -12.53 -1.03
C TYR A 94 -11.06 -13.48 -0.72
N GLU A 95 -11.31 -14.43 -1.62
CA GLU A 95 -12.31 -15.49 -1.43
C GLU A 95 -11.72 -16.59 -0.52
N THR A 96 -12.40 -16.91 0.59
CA THR A 96 -11.90 -17.91 1.56
C THR A 96 -12.01 -19.34 1.05
N GLY A 97 -12.97 -19.63 0.17
CA GLY A 97 -13.10 -20.92 -0.51
C GLY A 97 -12.09 -21.13 -1.64
N ASN A 98 -11.55 -20.04 -2.19
CA ASN A 98 -10.50 -20.06 -3.21
C ASN A 98 -9.57 -18.84 -3.08
N THR A 99 -8.52 -18.99 -2.28
CA THR A 99 -7.59 -17.91 -1.94
C THR A 99 -6.74 -17.39 -3.12
N ALA A 100 -6.84 -17.99 -4.31
CA ALA A 100 -6.29 -17.44 -5.54
C ALA A 100 -7.12 -16.28 -6.11
N VAL A 101 -8.38 -16.15 -5.70
CA VAL A 101 -9.27 -15.09 -6.17
C VAL A 101 -9.19 -13.89 -5.22
N LEU A 102 -8.75 -12.76 -5.76
CA LEU A 102 -8.52 -11.52 -5.03
C LEU A 102 -9.22 -10.35 -5.72
N TYR A 103 -9.61 -9.37 -4.94
CA TYR A 103 -10.15 -8.10 -5.41
C TYR A 103 -9.36 -6.94 -4.80
N LEU A 104 -9.07 -5.93 -5.61
CA LEU A 104 -8.49 -4.67 -5.15
C LEU A 104 -9.52 -3.56 -5.25
N ALA A 105 -9.70 -2.84 -4.15
CA ALA A 105 -10.19 -1.48 -4.20
C ALA A 105 -9.02 -0.56 -4.57
N SER A 106 -9.19 0.26 -5.61
CA SER A 106 -8.16 1.18 -6.06
C SER A 106 -8.77 2.50 -6.51
N ARG A 107 -7.93 3.52 -6.70
CA ARG A 107 -8.36 4.75 -7.38
C ARG A 107 -8.81 4.54 -8.81
N GLY A 108 -8.36 3.47 -9.45
CA GLY A 108 -8.76 3.10 -10.81
C GLY A 108 -10.06 2.30 -10.90
N GLY A 109 -10.70 1.98 -9.78
CA GLY A 109 -11.86 1.09 -9.74
C GLY A 109 -11.54 -0.23 -9.04
N VAL A 110 -12.39 -1.24 -9.31
CA VAL A 110 -12.17 -2.61 -8.85
C VAL A 110 -11.27 -3.36 -9.84
N PHE A 111 -10.26 -4.06 -9.34
CA PHE A 111 -9.49 -5.05 -10.08
C PHE A 111 -9.71 -6.43 -9.47
N LYS A 112 -9.74 -7.46 -10.32
CA LYS A 112 -9.87 -8.86 -9.89
C LYS A 112 -8.73 -9.70 -10.44
N SER A 113 -8.15 -10.55 -9.59
CA SER A 113 -7.25 -11.63 -9.96
C SER A 113 -7.93 -12.97 -9.68
N VAL A 114 -7.59 -14.00 -10.46
CA VAL A 114 -8.04 -15.39 -10.23
C VAL A 114 -6.88 -16.38 -10.11
N ASP A 115 -5.65 -15.89 -10.06
CA ASP A 115 -4.42 -16.68 -10.08
C ASP A 115 -3.43 -16.31 -8.96
N GLY A 116 -3.94 -15.73 -7.87
CA GLY A 116 -3.12 -15.35 -6.71
C GLY A 116 -2.31 -14.07 -6.96
N GLY A 117 -2.88 -13.13 -7.71
CA GLY A 117 -2.33 -11.81 -7.97
C GLY A 117 -1.29 -11.80 -9.09
N GLU A 118 -1.18 -12.86 -9.89
CA GLU A 118 -0.23 -12.86 -11.00
C GLU A 118 -0.71 -11.97 -12.15
N HIS A 119 -2.03 -11.94 -12.40
CA HIS A 119 -2.63 -11.05 -13.39
C HIS A 119 -3.92 -10.39 -12.87
N TRP A 120 -4.06 -9.09 -13.11
CA TRP A 120 -5.23 -8.31 -12.70
C TRP A 120 -6.09 -7.87 -13.89
N VAL A 121 -7.41 -7.97 -13.73
CA VAL A 121 -8.39 -7.51 -14.72
C VAL A 121 -9.29 -6.45 -14.10
N ALA A 122 -9.35 -5.27 -14.72
CA ALA A 122 -10.26 -4.21 -14.31
C ALA A 122 -11.73 -4.66 -14.49
N LYS A 123 -12.53 -4.52 -13.43
CA LYS A 123 -13.95 -4.90 -13.38
C LYS A 123 -14.83 -3.66 -13.31
N ARG A 124 -15.15 -3.12 -14.49
CA ARG A 124 -15.81 -1.80 -14.61
C ARG A 124 -17.27 -1.85 -15.07
N SER A 125 -17.80 -3.01 -15.45
CA SER A 125 -19.17 -3.09 -15.97
C SER A 125 -20.17 -2.57 -14.93
N GLY A 126 -20.95 -1.56 -15.29
CA GLY A 126 -21.94 -0.91 -14.42
C GLY A 126 -21.44 0.30 -13.61
N PHE A 127 -20.13 0.54 -13.55
CA PHE A 127 -19.58 1.78 -12.99
C PHE A 127 -19.68 2.95 -13.99
N PRO A 128 -19.55 4.21 -13.52
CA PRO A 128 -19.47 5.38 -14.39
C PRO A 128 -18.31 5.29 -15.40
N PRO A 129 -18.46 5.91 -16.58
CA PRO A 129 -17.39 6.00 -17.59
C PRO A 129 -16.11 6.63 -17.05
N VAL A 130 -14.98 6.27 -17.64
CA VAL A 130 -13.67 6.86 -17.32
C VAL A 130 -13.62 8.33 -17.73
N SER A 131 -13.07 9.17 -16.86
CA SER A 131 -12.73 10.57 -17.15
C SER A 131 -11.21 10.70 -17.17
N GLU A 132 -10.68 11.44 -18.14
CA GLU A 132 -9.23 11.63 -18.33
C GLU A 132 -8.58 12.40 -17.17
N TYR A 133 -9.32 13.31 -16.54
CA TYR A 133 -8.78 14.24 -15.53
C TYR A 133 -9.31 13.99 -14.11
N VAL A 134 -10.17 12.98 -13.94
CA VAL A 134 -10.75 12.62 -12.63
C VAL A 134 -10.81 11.10 -12.51
N PHE A 135 -10.42 10.56 -11.36
CA PHE A 135 -10.67 9.17 -11.01
C PHE A 135 -12.18 8.91 -11.01
N SER A 136 -12.69 8.22 -12.04
CA SER A 136 -14.07 7.77 -12.10
C SER A 136 -14.24 6.50 -11.26
N ALA A 137 -15.03 6.57 -10.19
CA ALA A 137 -15.22 5.50 -9.20
C ALA A 137 -13.93 5.10 -8.44
N PRO A 138 -13.35 6.01 -7.65
CA PRO A 138 -12.30 5.65 -6.70
C PRO A 138 -12.91 4.74 -5.62
N ILE A 139 -12.46 3.49 -5.57
CA ILE A 139 -12.95 2.53 -4.59
C ILE A 139 -12.05 2.60 -3.37
N SER A 140 -12.64 2.85 -2.22
CA SER A 140 -11.97 2.95 -0.92
C SER A 140 -11.98 1.65 -0.14
N ASP A 141 -13.00 0.81 -0.33
CA ASP A 141 -13.20 -0.42 0.42
C ASP A 141 -13.97 -1.44 -0.42
N ILE A 142 -13.59 -2.72 -0.30
CA ILE A 142 -14.22 -3.82 -1.03
C ILE A 142 -14.44 -5.00 -0.09
N VAL A 143 -15.68 -5.48 -0.02
CA VAL A 143 -16.05 -6.58 0.88
C VAL A 143 -16.77 -7.69 0.13
N ILE A 144 -16.42 -8.93 0.45
CA ILE A 144 -17.05 -10.14 -0.08
C ILE A 144 -18.01 -10.66 0.98
N ASP A 145 -19.21 -11.06 0.58
CA ASP A 145 -20.19 -11.65 1.48
C ASP A 145 -19.66 -12.98 2.04
N PRO A 146 -19.54 -13.12 3.38
CA PRO A 146 -18.96 -14.30 4.01
C PRO A 146 -19.78 -15.57 3.77
N ASN A 147 -21.04 -15.45 3.35
CA ASN A 147 -21.91 -16.59 3.04
C ASN A 147 -22.07 -16.83 1.53
N SER A 148 -21.48 -15.99 0.67
CA SER A 148 -21.56 -16.15 -0.80
C SER A 148 -20.52 -15.33 -1.55
N GLU A 149 -19.49 -15.98 -2.08
CA GLU A 149 -18.42 -15.37 -2.90
C GLU A 149 -18.92 -14.68 -4.19
N ASN A 150 -20.16 -14.97 -4.63
CA ASN A 150 -20.79 -14.26 -5.75
C ASN A 150 -21.19 -12.82 -5.41
N ILE A 151 -21.37 -12.51 -4.13
CA ILE A 151 -21.85 -11.21 -3.67
C ILE A 151 -20.66 -10.39 -3.18
N VAL A 152 -20.41 -9.27 -3.85
CA VAL A 152 -19.30 -8.36 -3.55
C VAL A 152 -19.83 -6.94 -3.52
N TYR A 153 -19.38 -6.14 -2.57
CA TYR A 153 -19.73 -4.72 -2.47
C TYR A 153 -18.48 -3.84 -2.62
N ALA A 154 -18.62 -2.72 -3.31
CA ALA A 154 -17.56 -1.74 -3.53
C ALA A 154 -18.03 -0.35 -3.10
N GLY A 155 -17.27 0.27 -2.19
CA GLY A 155 -17.54 1.59 -1.66
C GLY A 155 -16.75 2.65 -2.42
N ILE A 156 -17.42 3.69 -2.89
CA ILE A 156 -16.79 4.88 -3.46
C ILE A 156 -16.52 5.89 -2.34
N GLY A 157 -15.25 6.23 -2.15
CA GLY A 157 -14.79 7.23 -1.19
C GLY A 157 -13.30 7.57 -1.37
N VAL A 158 -12.82 8.54 -0.59
CA VAL A 158 -11.41 9.00 -0.57
C VAL A 158 -10.84 9.36 -1.96
N PRO A 159 -11.43 10.29 -2.74
CA PRO A 159 -10.69 10.82 -3.87
C PRO A 159 -9.41 11.50 -3.34
N ARG A 160 -8.24 11.18 -3.91
CA ARG A 160 -7.18 12.19 -3.85
C ARG A 160 -7.60 13.30 -4.78
N THR A 161 -7.39 14.52 -4.29
CA THR A 161 -7.44 15.77 -5.04
C THR A 161 -7.23 15.56 -6.54
N GLY A 162 -8.20 16.00 -7.34
CA GLY A 162 -8.04 16.06 -8.79
C GLY A 162 -7.18 17.26 -9.14
N TYR A 163 -6.50 17.18 -10.27
CA TYR A 163 -5.78 18.32 -10.81
C TYR A 163 -6.80 19.25 -11.47
N ASP A 164 -6.99 20.45 -10.95
CA ASP A 164 -7.81 21.46 -11.60
C ASP A 164 -7.00 22.10 -12.73
N LEU A 165 -7.40 21.85 -13.98
CA LEU A 165 -6.74 22.36 -15.18
C LEU A 165 -6.89 23.87 -15.35
N ASP A 166 -7.88 24.50 -14.72
CA ASP A 166 -8.09 25.95 -14.81
C ASP A 166 -7.21 26.72 -13.82
N SER A 167 -6.88 26.11 -12.67
CA SER A 167 -6.02 26.72 -11.64
C SER A 167 -4.60 26.16 -11.55
N TYR A 168 -4.26 25.11 -12.30
CA TYR A 168 -2.96 24.40 -12.22
C TYR A 168 -2.62 23.95 -10.78
N HIS A 169 -3.64 23.72 -9.95
CA HIS A 169 -3.51 23.31 -8.56
C HIS A 169 -4.33 22.04 -8.29
N TRP A 170 -3.85 21.21 -7.37
CA TRP A 170 -4.60 20.06 -6.88
C TRP A 170 -5.78 20.54 -6.02
N GLN A 171 -7.00 20.28 -6.47
CA GLN A 171 -8.22 20.59 -5.72
C GLN A 171 -8.99 19.33 -5.36
N SER A 172 -9.71 19.35 -4.24
CA SER A 172 -10.67 18.30 -3.90
C SER A 172 -11.76 18.26 -4.97
N VAL A 173 -11.82 17.20 -5.78
CA VAL A 173 -13.00 16.97 -6.63
C VAL A 173 -14.15 16.56 -5.72
N GLU A 174 -15.31 17.17 -5.92
CA GLU A 174 -16.54 16.83 -5.21
C GLU A 174 -17.00 15.43 -5.63
N THR A 175 -16.43 14.37 -5.05
CA THR A 175 -16.90 13.01 -5.32
C THR A 175 -18.05 12.66 -4.39
N LYS A 176 -19.20 12.37 -4.99
CA LYS A 176 -20.34 11.76 -4.30
C LYS A 176 -19.98 10.34 -3.94
N GLY A 177 -20.05 10.00 -2.66
CA GLY A 177 -19.88 8.63 -2.22
C GLY A 177 -20.99 7.72 -2.78
N ALA A 178 -20.69 6.43 -2.87
CA ALA A 178 -21.64 5.45 -3.37
C ALA A 178 -21.29 4.03 -2.96
N ILE A 179 -22.29 3.13 -2.99
CA ILE A 179 -22.09 1.70 -2.80
C ILE A 179 -22.60 0.98 -4.05
N TYR A 180 -21.76 0.13 -4.62
CA TYR A 180 -22.09 -0.76 -5.71
C TYR A 180 -22.10 -2.20 -5.21
N LYS A 181 -22.99 -3.00 -5.76
CA LYS A 181 -23.12 -4.43 -5.48
C LYS A 181 -22.95 -5.23 -6.77
N SER A 182 -22.19 -6.30 -6.68
CA SER A 182 -22.14 -7.38 -7.64
C SER A 182 -22.85 -8.61 -7.08
N THR A 183 -23.45 -9.41 -7.96
CA THR A 183 -24.02 -10.74 -7.65
C THR A 183 -23.44 -11.84 -8.53
N ASP A 184 -22.36 -11.55 -9.25
CA ASP A 184 -21.66 -12.45 -10.17
C ASP A 184 -20.13 -12.36 -9.98
N SER A 185 -19.68 -12.31 -8.73
CA SER A 185 -18.24 -12.31 -8.36
C SER A 185 -17.45 -11.14 -8.99
N GLY A 186 -18.04 -9.96 -8.98
CA GLY A 186 -17.43 -8.70 -9.41
C GLY A 186 -17.44 -8.50 -10.93
N GLU A 187 -18.15 -9.30 -11.71
CA GLU A 187 -18.20 -9.12 -13.17
C GLU A 187 -19.09 -7.94 -13.57
N ASN A 188 -20.25 -7.76 -12.92
CA ASN A 188 -21.17 -6.66 -13.16
C ASN A 188 -21.60 -5.97 -11.85
N TRP A 189 -21.64 -4.65 -11.88
CA TRP A 189 -21.91 -3.83 -10.70
C TRP A 189 -23.20 -3.03 -10.84
N THR A 190 -23.98 -2.97 -9.78
CA THR A 190 -25.21 -2.19 -9.69
C THR A 190 -25.14 -1.22 -8.54
N LEU A 191 -25.48 0.05 -8.78
CA LEU A 191 -25.58 1.07 -7.74
C LEU A 191 -26.74 0.74 -6.79
N ILE A 192 -26.47 0.65 -5.48
CA ILE A 192 -27.48 0.28 -4.47
C ILE A 192 -27.75 1.39 -3.42
N ARG A 193 -27.18 2.59 -3.58
CA ARG A 193 -27.33 3.69 -2.59
C ARG A 193 -28.68 4.43 -2.59
N ASN A 194 -29.76 3.82 -3.08
CA ASN A 194 -30.93 4.57 -3.55
C ASN A 194 -31.85 5.12 -2.43
N THR A 195 -31.69 4.73 -1.16
CA THR A 195 -32.58 5.18 -0.08
C THR A 195 -31.90 5.19 1.29
N GLY A 196 -31.90 6.34 1.97
CA GLY A 196 -31.55 6.46 3.39
C GLY A 196 -30.09 6.75 3.74
N ILE A 197 -29.19 6.82 2.74
CA ILE A 197 -27.80 7.27 2.88
C ILE A 197 -27.61 8.62 2.18
N ASP A 198 -26.85 9.55 2.78
CA ASP A 198 -26.58 10.85 2.17
C ASP A 198 -25.81 10.67 0.85
N THR A 199 -26.14 11.49 -0.15
CA THR A 199 -25.47 11.45 -1.46
C THR A 199 -24.03 11.95 -1.45
N MET A 200 -23.63 12.68 -0.40
CA MET A 200 -22.25 13.15 -0.18
C MET A 200 -21.46 12.23 0.77
N ALA A 201 -22.12 11.26 1.42
CA ALA A 201 -21.46 10.35 2.35
C ALA A 201 -20.41 9.49 1.62
N MET A 202 -19.15 9.88 1.73
CA MET A 202 -18.01 9.10 1.23
C MET A 202 -17.92 7.82 2.04
N ILE A 203 -17.80 6.68 1.36
CA ILE A 203 -17.69 5.38 2.03
C ILE A 203 -16.22 5.17 2.39
N TYR A 204 -15.90 4.95 3.66
CA TYR A 204 -14.51 4.70 4.10
C TYR A 204 -14.27 3.24 4.46
N SER A 205 -15.29 2.56 4.98
CA SER A 205 -15.24 1.14 5.31
C SER A 205 -16.64 0.56 5.30
N MET A 206 -16.77 -0.69 4.88
CA MET A 206 -17.96 -1.51 5.01
C MET A 206 -17.61 -2.80 5.73
N ASP A 207 -18.62 -3.43 6.33
CA ASP A 207 -18.51 -4.78 6.88
C ASP A 207 -19.87 -5.47 6.80
N ILE A 208 -19.87 -6.79 6.65
CA ILE A 208 -21.08 -7.62 6.47
C ILE A 208 -21.20 -8.52 7.68
N ASP A 209 -22.40 -8.59 8.26
CA ASP A 209 -22.65 -9.49 9.38
C ASP A 209 -22.38 -10.95 8.94
N PRO A 210 -21.44 -11.65 9.60
CA PRO A 210 -21.04 -13.00 9.19
C PRO A 210 -22.16 -14.03 9.34
N SER A 211 -23.14 -13.78 10.21
CA SER A 211 -24.29 -14.63 10.44
C SER A 211 -25.49 -14.29 9.56
N ASN A 212 -25.50 -13.12 8.90
CA ASN A 212 -26.62 -12.66 8.09
C ASN A 212 -26.20 -11.68 6.98
N SER A 213 -26.07 -12.19 5.76
CA SER A 213 -25.76 -11.44 4.53
C SER A 213 -26.66 -10.24 4.21
N ASN A 214 -27.82 -10.10 4.86
CA ASN A 214 -28.67 -8.93 4.67
C ASN A 214 -28.24 -7.73 5.52
N ILE A 215 -27.43 -7.95 6.56
CA ILE A 215 -26.99 -6.90 7.47
C ILE A 215 -25.62 -6.40 7.02
N ILE A 216 -25.56 -5.12 6.66
CA ILE A 216 -24.35 -4.46 6.19
C ILE A 216 -24.21 -3.14 6.93
N TYR A 217 -22.99 -2.84 7.35
CA TYR A 217 -22.63 -1.57 7.96
C TYR A 217 -21.70 -0.79 7.02
N ALA A 218 -21.82 0.53 7.03
CA ALA A 218 -20.92 1.43 6.33
C ALA A 218 -20.49 2.56 7.27
N ALA A 219 -19.17 2.70 7.48
CA ALA A 219 -18.56 3.89 8.05
C ALA A 219 -18.30 4.91 6.93
N THR A 220 -18.76 6.13 7.14
CA THR A 220 -18.77 7.17 6.11
C THR A 220 -18.31 8.53 6.65
N SER A 221 -18.23 9.53 5.77
CA SER A 221 -18.04 10.93 6.17
C SER A 221 -19.23 11.53 6.95
N GLU A 222 -20.39 10.86 6.96
CA GLU A 222 -21.64 11.31 7.59
C GLU A 222 -22.11 10.36 8.72
N GLY A 223 -21.20 9.53 9.21
CA GLY A 223 -21.37 8.61 10.32
C GLY A 223 -21.55 7.16 9.87
N VAL A 224 -22.09 6.34 10.76
CA VAL A 224 -22.39 4.92 10.51
C VAL A 224 -23.79 4.79 9.91
N TYR A 225 -23.90 4.00 8.85
CA TYR A 225 -25.17 3.56 8.29
C TYR A 225 -25.28 2.04 8.40
N LYS A 226 -26.51 1.54 8.61
CA LYS A 226 -26.85 0.11 8.63
C LYS A 226 -27.94 -0.19 7.60
N SER A 227 -27.77 -1.27 6.86
CA SER A 227 -28.81 -1.91 6.06
C SER A 227 -29.23 -3.23 6.71
N ASN A 228 -30.50 -3.60 6.58
CA ASN A 228 -31.02 -4.92 6.98
C ASN A 228 -31.60 -5.70 5.78
N ASP A 229 -31.35 -5.23 4.56
CA ASP A 229 -31.91 -5.75 3.31
C ASP A 229 -30.85 -5.79 2.19
N ALA A 230 -29.62 -6.17 2.57
CA ALA A 230 -28.48 -6.36 1.67
C ALA A 230 -28.15 -5.12 0.83
N GLY A 231 -28.31 -3.94 1.46
CA GLY A 231 -27.96 -2.63 0.93
C GLY A 231 -29.06 -1.92 0.13
N ALA A 232 -30.30 -2.44 0.10
CA ALA A 232 -31.39 -1.80 -0.62
C ALA A 232 -31.90 -0.53 0.08
N THR A 233 -31.96 -0.54 1.43
CA THR A 233 -32.26 0.63 2.26
C THR A 233 -31.27 0.76 3.42
N TRP A 234 -31.03 2.00 3.82
CA TRP A 234 -30.06 2.35 4.86
C TRP A 234 -30.69 3.23 5.94
N VAL A 235 -30.20 3.07 7.17
CA VAL A 235 -30.60 3.88 8.33
C VAL A 235 -29.35 4.36 9.05
N SER A 236 -29.31 5.64 9.44
CA SER A 236 -28.21 6.19 10.22
C SER A 236 -28.19 5.64 11.65
N LYS A 237 -26.98 5.45 12.17
CA LYS A 237 -26.68 4.76 13.43
C LYS A 237 -25.64 5.54 14.24
N ASN A 238 -25.93 6.82 14.48
CA ASN A 238 -24.96 7.79 15.00
C ASN A 238 -25.15 8.17 16.47
N SER A 239 -26.08 7.56 17.20
CA SER A 239 -26.34 7.93 18.60
C SER A 239 -25.11 7.64 19.48
N GLY A 240 -24.52 8.67 20.09
CA GLY A 240 -23.31 8.56 20.90
C GLY A 240 -21.99 8.78 20.14
N ILE A 241 -22.05 8.91 18.80
CA ILE A 241 -20.92 9.40 18.00
C ILE A 241 -20.98 10.94 17.98
N PRO A 242 -19.89 11.64 18.29
CA PRO A 242 -19.91 13.10 18.41
C PRO A 242 -20.06 13.84 17.08
N HIS A 243 -19.55 13.28 15.98
CA HIS A 243 -19.64 13.86 14.63
C HIS A 243 -19.50 12.79 13.53
N GLY A 244 -19.83 13.14 12.29
CA GLY A 244 -19.99 12.18 11.18
C GLY A 244 -18.72 11.51 10.65
N LEU A 245 -17.52 12.02 10.91
CA LEU A 245 -16.31 11.50 10.25
C LEU A 245 -15.83 10.15 10.83
N THR A 246 -16.47 9.05 10.43
CA THR A 246 -16.17 7.66 10.83
C THR A 246 -15.29 6.97 9.77
N MET A 247 -14.25 6.24 10.17
CA MET A 247 -13.21 5.76 9.26
C MET A 247 -13.26 4.24 9.02
N LYS A 248 -12.89 3.42 10.01
CA LYS A 248 -12.89 1.95 9.91
C LYS A 248 -13.92 1.36 10.86
N LEU A 249 -14.66 0.36 10.39
CA LEU A 249 -15.63 -0.40 11.19
C LEU A 249 -15.26 -1.89 11.18
N VAL A 250 -15.46 -2.56 12.32
CA VAL A 250 -15.31 -4.02 12.45
C VAL A 250 -16.45 -4.59 13.28
N ILE A 251 -17.01 -5.71 12.81
CA ILE A 251 -18.05 -6.50 13.49
C ILE A 251 -17.39 -7.64 14.26
N ASN A 252 -17.82 -7.89 15.50
CA ASN A 252 -17.38 -9.08 16.22
C ASN A 252 -17.97 -10.34 15.57
N PRO A 253 -17.14 -11.30 15.15
CA PRO A 253 -17.58 -12.45 14.34
C PRO A 253 -18.47 -13.45 15.09
N THR A 254 -18.50 -13.38 16.42
CA THR A 254 -19.25 -14.31 17.28
C THR A 254 -20.41 -13.63 18.02
N ASN A 255 -20.43 -12.31 18.07
CA ASN A 255 -21.49 -11.51 18.67
C ASN A 255 -21.69 -10.25 17.83
N THR A 256 -22.55 -10.32 16.83
CA THR A 256 -22.67 -9.28 15.81
C THR A 256 -23.40 -8.02 16.30
N ASP A 257 -23.93 -8.02 17.53
CA ASP A 257 -24.36 -6.81 18.23
C ASP A 257 -23.18 -5.98 18.75
N MET A 258 -21.97 -6.55 18.82
CA MET A 258 -20.76 -5.86 19.25
C MET A 258 -19.96 -5.36 18.04
N LEU A 259 -19.83 -4.04 17.93
CA LEU A 259 -19.11 -3.38 16.84
C LEU A 259 -18.13 -2.36 17.39
N TYR A 260 -17.09 -2.10 16.60
CA TYR A 260 -16.17 -0.99 16.85
C TYR A 260 -16.10 -0.11 15.60
N VAL A 261 -16.02 1.19 15.80
CA VAL A 261 -15.78 2.18 14.74
C VAL A 261 -14.72 3.16 15.21
N THR A 262 -13.85 3.58 14.29
CA THR A 262 -12.95 4.70 14.54
C THR A 262 -13.53 6.01 14.03
N VAL A 263 -13.28 7.10 14.75
CA VAL A 263 -13.81 8.45 14.50
C VAL A 263 -12.63 9.41 14.38
N TRP A 264 -12.63 10.21 13.32
CA TRP A 264 -11.55 11.16 13.01
C TRP A 264 -11.89 12.56 13.50
N ALA A 265 -11.06 13.12 14.38
CA ALA A 265 -11.19 14.51 14.80
C ALA A 265 -10.30 15.45 13.98
N GLU A 266 -10.84 16.63 13.66
CA GLU A 266 -10.08 17.71 13.04
C GLU A 266 -9.26 18.48 14.08
N PRO A 267 -8.04 18.95 13.72
CA PRO A 267 -7.26 19.83 14.59
C PRO A 267 -8.05 21.06 15.01
N GLY A 268 -8.03 21.37 16.31
CA GLY A 268 -8.62 22.61 16.85
C GLY A 268 -10.06 22.49 17.36
N SER A 269 -10.69 21.30 17.34
CA SER A 269 -11.95 21.08 18.06
C SER A 269 -11.71 21.22 19.57
N ALA A 270 -12.38 22.14 20.29
CA ALA A 270 -12.08 22.43 21.71
C ALA A 270 -12.13 21.21 22.66
N ILE A 271 -12.74 20.11 22.22
CA ILE A 271 -12.73 18.78 22.81
C ILE A 271 -12.29 17.76 21.73
N TRP A 272 -11.41 16.81 22.10
CA TRP A 272 -11.02 15.76 21.17
C TRP A 272 -12.14 14.73 21.08
N GLU A 273 -12.80 14.69 19.93
CA GLU A 273 -13.99 13.88 19.67
C GLU A 273 -13.70 12.70 18.72
N GLY A 274 -12.42 12.36 18.56
CA GLY A 274 -11.96 11.22 17.78
C GLY A 274 -11.68 9.97 18.62
N GLY A 275 -11.12 8.94 17.99
CA GLY A 275 -10.70 7.71 18.65
C GLY A 275 -11.57 6.51 18.28
N VAL A 276 -11.78 5.61 19.24
CA VAL A 276 -12.51 4.35 19.08
C VAL A 276 -13.83 4.42 19.82
N TYR A 277 -14.90 4.00 19.16
CA TYR A 277 -16.24 3.90 19.72
C TYR A 277 -16.72 2.46 19.60
N LYS A 278 -17.42 1.99 20.64
CA LYS A 278 -17.95 0.64 20.73
C LYS A 278 -19.47 0.67 20.83
N SER A 279 -20.13 -0.20 20.08
CA SER A 279 -21.55 -0.54 20.25
C SER A 279 -21.68 -1.96 20.79
N THR A 280 -22.75 -2.21 21.54
CA THR A 280 -23.14 -3.55 22.04
C THR A 280 -24.61 -3.88 21.73
N ASP A 281 -25.21 -3.12 20.81
CA ASP A 281 -26.62 -3.18 20.43
C ASP A 281 -26.80 -3.05 18.91
N GLY A 282 -25.84 -3.58 18.14
CA GLY A 282 -25.95 -3.62 16.69
C GLY A 282 -25.82 -2.25 16.02
N GLY A 283 -25.14 -1.30 16.66
CA GLY A 283 -24.88 0.06 16.18
C GLY A 283 -25.92 1.09 16.61
N ASP A 284 -26.92 0.72 17.41
CA ASP A 284 -27.96 1.65 17.85
C ASP A 284 -27.41 2.74 18.77
N THR A 285 -26.47 2.39 19.66
CA THR A 285 -25.75 3.33 20.51
C THR A 285 -24.25 3.05 20.55
N TRP A 286 -23.47 4.12 20.72
CA TRP A 286 -22.01 4.09 20.74
C TRP A 286 -21.45 4.72 22.01
N VAL A 287 -20.39 4.13 22.54
CA VAL A 287 -19.66 4.62 23.73
C VAL A 287 -18.18 4.73 23.39
N ALA A 288 -17.57 5.88 23.72
CA ALA A 288 -16.14 6.10 23.53
C ALA A 288 -15.30 5.11 24.36
N LYS A 289 -14.24 4.58 23.75
CA LYS A 289 -13.31 3.60 24.29
C LYS A 289 -11.87 4.06 24.07
N ASN A 290 -11.55 5.24 24.59
CA ASN A 290 -10.32 5.95 24.25
C ASN A 290 -9.23 5.92 25.34
N ASN A 291 -9.52 5.40 26.53
CA ASN A 291 -8.60 5.46 27.66
C ASN A 291 -7.24 4.79 27.33
N GLY A 292 -6.14 5.53 27.49
CA GLY A 292 -4.79 5.12 27.07
C GLY A 292 -4.39 5.52 25.64
N LEU A 293 -5.33 6.01 24.81
CA LEU A 293 -5.03 6.66 23.54
C LEU A 293 -4.72 8.15 23.75
N PRO A 294 -3.79 8.75 22.97
CA PRO A 294 -3.60 10.20 22.91
C PRO A 294 -4.88 10.95 22.48
N GLN A 295 -5.30 11.95 23.26
CA GLN A 295 -6.61 12.64 23.12
C GLN A 295 -6.57 14.17 23.29
N GLN A 296 -5.45 14.86 23.05
CA GLN A 296 -5.41 16.31 23.31
C GLN A 296 -5.62 17.18 22.06
N VAL A 297 -6.15 18.38 22.30
CA VAL A 297 -6.47 19.42 21.33
C VAL A 297 -5.47 20.55 21.48
N GLY A 298 -4.91 21.03 20.37
CA GLY A 298 -4.22 22.31 20.33
C GLY A 298 -3.12 22.36 19.26
N SER A 299 -2.66 23.56 18.92
CA SER A 299 -1.58 23.82 17.96
C SER A 299 -0.18 23.48 18.49
N VAL A 300 -0.09 22.68 19.56
CA VAL A 300 1.19 22.29 20.19
C VAL A 300 1.57 20.90 19.72
N SER A 301 2.78 20.80 19.19
CA SER A 301 3.43 19.55 18.79
C SER A 301 3.44 18.54 19.96
N GLY A 302 2.84 17.36 19.79
CA GLY A 302 3.28 16.13 20.47
C GLY A 302 2.20 15.26 21.12
N LEU A 303 0.90 15.60 21.05
CA LEU A 303 -0.09 14.99 21.95
C LEU A 303 -1.41 14.54 21.29
N THR A 304 -1.45 14.46 19.95
CA THR A 304 -2.69 14.22 19.20
C THR A 304 -2.48 13.20 18.09
N SER A 305 -3.39 12.23 17.96
CA SER A 305 -3.38 11.29 16.84
C SER A 305 -4.78 10.84 16.46
N ASN A 306 -5.03 10.73 15.14
CA ASN A 306 -6.22 10.06 14.63
C ASN A 306 -5.97 8.56 14.46
N PHE A 307 -7.02 7.76 14.51
CA PHE A 307 -6.94 6.31 14.39
C PHE A 307 -7.71 5.87 13.14
N PRO A 308 -7.10 5.90 11.95
CA PRO A 308 -7.80 5.58 10.70
C PRO A 308 -8.26 4.13 10.59
N THR A 309 -7.73 3.23 11.43
CA THR A 309 -7.89 1.79 11.28
C THR A 309 -8.03 1.11 12.64
N VAL A 310 -8.76 -0.01 12.65
CA VAL A 310 -8.92 -0.92 13.78
C VAL A 310 -8.92 -2.34 13.26
N LEU A 311 -8.21 -3.22 13.96
CA LEU A 311 -8.25 -4.67 13.76
C LEU A 311 -8.73 -5.35 15.03
N MET A 312 -9.50 -6.43 14.85
CA MET A 312 -9.94 -7.31 15.92
C MET A 312 -9.25 -8.66 15.77
N ASP A 313 -8.79 -9.23 16.89
CA ASP A 313 -8.37 -10.62 16.92
C ASP A 313 -9.59 -11.53 16.67
N PRO A 314 -9.60 -12.33 15.58
CA PRO A 314 -10.76 -13.14 15.21
C PRO A 314 -11.01 -14.31 16.19
N GLN A 315 -10.01 -14.70 16.97
CA GLN A 315 -10.11 -15.77 17.97
C GLN A 315 -10.42 -15.21 19.37
N ASN A 316 -10.14 -13.93 19.62
CA ASN A 316 -10.49 -13.26 20.87
C ASN A 316 -10.90 -11.79 20.66
N PRO A 317 -12.22 -11.52 20.49
CA PRO A 317 -12.75 -10.16 20.27
C PRO A 317 -12.52 -9.14 21.40
N GLN A 318 -11.89 -9.52 22.52
CA GLN A 318 -11.42 -8.56 23.54
C GLN A 318 -10.06 -7.94 23.18
N ILE A 319 -9.34 -8.52 22.23
CA ILE A 319 -8.05 -8.03 21.75
C ILE A 319 -8.28 -7.25 20.46
N LEU A 320 -7.92 -5.97 20.48
CA LEU A 320 -7.97 -5.11 19.31
C LEU A 320 -6.68 -4.31 19.18
N TYR A 321 -6.39 -3.90 17.95
CA TYR A 321 -5.26 -3.05 17.60
C TYR A 321 -5.75 -1.85 16.80
N VAL A 322 -5.20 -0.67 17.07
CA VAL A 322 -5.43 0.54 16.27
C VAL A 322 -4.09 1.14 15.87
N GLY A 323 -4.00 1.51 14.60
CA GLY A 323 -2.87 2.29 14.09
C GLY A 323 -3.18 3.77 14.20
N ASN A 324 -2.20 4.59 14.56
CA ASN A 324 -2.38 6.04 14.67
C ASN A 324 -1.76 6.80 13.48
N ILE A 325 -2.33 7.95 13.15
CA ILE A 325 -1.71 9.01 12.35
C ILE A 325 -1.52 10.19 13.29
N PRO A 326 -0.32 10.36 13.85
CA PRO A 326 -0.02 11.48 14.72
C PRO A 326 0.15 12.77 13.92
N TRP A 327 -0.09 13.91 14.57
CA TRP A 327 0.26 15.24 14.04
C TRP A 327 1.73 15.60 14.30
N THR A 328 2.50 14.66 14.84
CA THR A 328 3.89 14.76 15.29
C THR A 328 4.62 13.43 15.03
N PRO A 329 5.96 13.36 15.09
CA PRO A 329 6.65 12.07 14.93
C PRO A 329 6.13 11.06 15.97
N ASP A 330 6.16 9.77 15.61
CA ASP A 330 5.73 8.58 16.37
C ASP A 330 4.42 7.91 15.88
N PRO A 331 4.34 7.47 14.61
CA PRO A 331 3.31 6.53 14.21
C PRO A 331 3.52 5.17 14.90
N GLY A 332 2.45 4.43 15.09
CA GLY A 332 2.50 3.14 15.74
C GLY A 332 1.13 2.54 16.05
N ILE A 333 1.20 1.46 16.81
CA ILE A 333 0.12 0.52 17.10
C ILE A 333 -0.20 0.58 18.59
N TYR A 334 -1.47 0.79 18.89
CA TYR A 334 -2.02 0.67 20.23
C TYR A 334 -2.82 -0.62 20.32
N LYS A 335 -2.71 -1.31 21.45
CA LYS A 335 -3.38 -2.58 21.72
C LYS A 335 -4.27 -2.47 22.95
N THR A 336 -5.42 -3.10 22.90
CA THR A 336 -6.27 -3.42 24.06
C THR A 336 -6.37 -4.94 24.23
N THR A 337 -6.62 -5.40 25.44
CA THR A 337 -6.93 -6.80 25.76
C THR A 337 -8.22 -6.93 26.59
N ASP A 338 -8.95 -5.82 26.77
CA ASP A 338 -10.15 -5.71 27.58
C ASP A 338 -11.32 -5.11 26.78
N GLY A 339 -11.30 -5.26 25.46
CA GLY A 339 -12.37 -4.80 24.58
C GLY A 339 -12.45 -3.28 24.46
N GLY A 340 -11.31 -2.58 24.61
CA GLY A 340 -11.17 -1.14 24.42
C GLY A 340 -11.29 -0.30 25.71
N GLU A 341 -11.37 -0.92 26.89
CA GLU A 341 -11.40 -0.14 28.14
C GLU A 341 -10.05 0.49 28.46
N ASN A 342 -8.94 -0.15 28.07
CA ASN A 342 -7.58 0.38 28.20
C ASN A 342 -6.75 0.05 26.95
N TRP A 343 -6.03 1.06 26.45
CA TRP A 343 -5.10 0.94 25.33
C TRP A 343 -3.65 1.17 25.77
N THR A 344 -2.73 0.43 25.16
CA THR A 344 -1.28 0.56 25.40
C THR A 344 -0.53 0.68 24.07
N TRP A 345 0.40 1.63 23.97
CA TRP A 345 1.29 1.75 22.81
C TRP A 345 2.33 0.61 22.79
N VAL A 346 2.27 -0.21 21.74
CA VAL A 346 3.05 -1.46 21.60
C VAL A 346 4.09 -1.44 20.48
N SER A 347 4.24 -0.35 19.72
CA SER A 347 5.28 -0.22 18.68
C SER A 347 6.08 1.07 18.87
N ARG A 348 7.09 1.01 19.73
CA ARG A 348 7.91 2.15 20.15
C ARG A 348 9.18 2.18 19.29
N PRO A 349 9.32 3.15 18.37
CA PRO A 349 10.50 3.25 17.50
C PRO A 349 11.73 3.79 18.24
N GLU A 350 11.54 4.52 19.33
CA GLU A 350 12.60 5.27 20.02
C GLU A 350 12.86 4.81 21.47
N PRO A 351 14.09 5.01 22.00
CA PRO A 351 14.42 4.79 23.40
C PRO A 351 13.55 5.62 24.38
N PRO A 352 13.41 5.21 25.66
CA PRO A 352 14.11 4.10 26.33
C PRO A 352 13.46 2.73 26.16
N ASN A 353 12.27 2.65 25.58
CA ASN A 353 11.48 1.42 25.49
C ASN A 353 11.32 0.93 24.04
N GLN A 354 12.34 1.17 23.21
CA GLN A 354 12.33 0.78 21.80
C GLN A 354 12.06 -0.72 21.68
N ASN A 355 11.10 -1.09 20.84
CA ASN A 355 10.78 -2.48 20.52
C ASN A 355 10.49 -2.70 19.03
N VAL A 356 10.87 -1.74 18.19
CA VAL A 356 10.75 -1.78 16.73
C VAL A 356 12.16 -1.72 16.13
N ASP A 357 12.49 -2.69 15.28
CA ASP A 357 13.65 -2.63 14.39
C ASP A 357 13.29 -1.82 13.15
N LEU A 358 13.84 -0.61 13.05
CA LEU A 358 13.57 0.31 11.95
C LEU A 358 14.33 -0.02 10.66
N GLY A 359 15.36 -0.89 10.69
CA GLY A 359 16.21 -1.11 9.51
C GLY A 359 17.14 0.07 9.23
N TRP A 360 17.30 0.47 7.97
CA TRP A 360 18.15 1.62 7.60
C TRP A 360 17.40 2.96 7.67
N ILE A 361 16.08 2.96 7.52
CA ILE A 361 15.25 4.16 7.61
C ILE A 361 15.04 4.50 9.09
N GLN A 362 15.76 5.49 9.62
CA GLN A 362 15.67 5.84 11.05
C GLN A 362 14.49 6.78 11.38
N ASP A 363 13.78 7.28 10.36
CA ASP A 363 12.57 8.09 10.57
C ASP A 363 11.35 7.17 10.50
N ALA A 364 10.64 7.00 11.61
CA ALA A 364 9.43 6.17 11.73
C ALA A 364 8.37 6.45 10.63
N GLY A 365 8.42 7.63 10.00
CA GLY A 365 7.54 8.05 8.94
C GLY A 365 6.20 8.56 9.48
N VAL A 366 5.17 8.51 8.64
CA VAL A 366 3.83 8.97 8.98
C VAL A 366 2.84 7.81 8.93
N GLY A 367 2.01 7.72 9.96
CA GLY A 367 0.75 6.98 9.98
C GLY A 367 0.82 5.45 9.84
N ALA A 368 0.35 4.72 10.85
CA ALA A 368 0.02 3.30 10.71
C ALA A 368 -1.41 3.14 10.15
N LYS A 369 -1.56 3.20 8.82
CA LYS A 369 -2.87 3.13 8.14
C LYS A 369 -3.28 1.72 7.74
N ALA A 370 -2.31 0.92 7.30
CA ALA A 370 -2.54 -0.43 6.85
C ALA A 370 -2.07 -1.41 7.92
N MET A 371 -2.94 -2.34 8.28
CA MET A 371 -2.64 -3.39 9.23
C MET A 371 -3.32 -4.67 8.76
N ALA A 372 -2.71 -5.81 9.04
CA ALA A 372 -3.34 -7.12 8.86
C ALA A 372 -2.95 -8.05 10.01
N ILE A 373 -3.88 -8.92 10.40
CA ILE A 373 -3.69 -9.95 11.42
C ILE A 373 -3.79 -11.31 10.75
N ASP A 374 -2.90 -12.23 11.10
CA ASP A 374 -3.01 -13.62 10.67
C ASP A 374 -4.21 -14.27 11.40
N PRO A 375 -5.27 -14.69 10.68
CA PRO A 375 -6.47 -15.20 11.32
C PRO A 375 -6.27 -16.58 11.98
N LEU A 376 -5.27 -17.34 11.54
CA LEU A 376 -4.92 -18.65 12.10
C LEU A 376 -3.93 -18.50 13.26
N HIS A 377 -3.08 -17.47 13.23
CA HIS A 377 -2.09 -17.17 14.25
C HIS A 377 -2.15 -15.70 14.73
N PRO A 378 -3.15 -15.29 15.54
CA PRO A 378 -3.36 -13.89 15.94
C PRO A 378 -2.22 -13.19 16.70
N SER A 379 -1.18 -13.92 17.12
CA SER A 379 0.06 -13.30 17.61
C SER A 379 0.91 -12.70 16.48
N ARG A 380 0.62 -13.06 15.22
CA ARG A 380 1.27 -12.53 14.04
C ARG A 380 0.43 -11.40 13.42
N LEU A 381 1.04 -10.23 13.34
CA LEU A 381 0.44 -9.06 12.72
C LEU A 381 1.47 -8.34 11.88
N TYR A 382 0.97 -7.58 10.93
CA TYR A 382 1.75 -6.72 10.08
C TYR A 382 1.16 -5.32 10.09
N PHE A 383 2.01 -4.31 9.98
CA PHE A 383 1.55 -2.95 9.70
C PHE A 383 2.54 -2.20 8.83
N GLY A 384 2.04 -1.22 8.09
CA GLY A 384 2.85 -0.35 7.26
C GLY A 384 2.73 1.12 7.65
N THR A 385 3.78 1.88 7.40
CA THR A 385 3.81 3.35 7.53
C THR A 385 4.02 4.02 6.17
N SER A 386 4.29 5.33 6.14
CA SER A 386 4.72 6.02 4.92
C SER A 386 6.10 5.60 4.40
N MET A 387 6.86 4.79 5.16
CA MET A 387 8.24 4.40 4.82
C MET A 387 8.52 2.91 5.04
N HIS A 388 7.77 2.26 5.92
CA HIS A 388 8.14 0.98 6.50
C HIS A 388 7.06 -0.10 6.33
N LEU A 389 7.52 -1.35 6.38
CA LEU A 389 6.69 -2.53 6.54
C LEU A 389 7.22 -3.37 7.71
N PHE A 390 6.39 -3.54 8.73
CA PHE A 390 6.75 -4.24 9.97
C PHE A 390 5.90 -5.49 10.18
N LYS A 391 6.46 -6.43 10.95
CA LYS A 391 5.81 -7.64 11.42
C LYS A 391 6.08 -7.86 12.91
N THR A 392 5.13 -8.46 13.60
CA THR A 392 5.32 -9.10 14.91
C THR A 392 4.90 -10.55 14.83
N GLU A 393 5.53 -11.42 15.61
CA GLU A 393 5.13 -12.83 15.82
C GLU A 393 4.60 -13.05 17.25
N ASN A 394 4.65 -12.02 18.10
CA ASN A 394 4.42 -12.09 19.55
C ASN A 394 3.44 -11.01 20.04
N ALA A 395 2.43 -10.74 19.21
CA ALA A 395 1.28 -9.89 19.51
C ALA A 395 1.68 -8.45 19.91
N GLY A 396 2.75 -7.93 19.31
CA GLY A 396 3.25 -6.58 19.49
C GLY A 396 4.26 -6.41 20.62
N THR A 397 4.81 -7.50 21.19
CA THR A 397 5.89 -7.39 22.19
C THR A 397 7.19 -6.87 21.54
N SER A 398 7.48 -7.32 20.32
CA SER A 398 8.55 -6.79 19.46
C SER A 398 8.11 -6.75 18.01
N TRP A 399 8.69 -5.85 17.23
CA TRP A 399 8.43 -5.66 15.81
C TRP A 399 9.74 -5.68 15.02
N GLU A 400 9.74 -6.42 13.92
CA GLU A 400 10.84 -6.46 12.96
C GLU A 400 10.40 -5.85 11.63
N GLN A 401 11.31 -5.16 10.96
CA GLN A 401 11.08 -4.73 9.59
C GLN A 401 11.18 -5.92 8.62
N THR A 402 10.48 -5.82 7.49
CA THR A 402 10.38 -6.89 6.48
C THR A 402 10.69 -6.40 5.07
N TYR A 403 11.49 -5.35 4.93
CA TYR A 403 11.75 -4.70 3.63
C TYR A 403 13.25 -4.68 3.25
N THR A 404 14.17 -4.95 4.18
CA THR A 404 15.62 -4.84 3.93
C THR A 404 16.45 -5.82 4.75
N ASN A 405 17.71 -6.01 4.36
CA ASN A 405 18.71 -6.79 5.08
C ASN A 405 19.96 -5.96 5.33
N SER A 406 20.46 -5.98 6.56
CA SER A 406 21.72 -5.31 6.92
C SER A 406 22.93 -6.12 6.46
N LEU A 407 23.93 -5.43 5.91
CA LEU A 407 25.22 -5.97 5.50
C LEU A 407 26.37 -5.23 6.19
N ALA A 408 27.59 -5.72 6.01
CA ALA A 408 28.78 -5.11 6.60
C ALA A 408 28.97 -3.66 6.13
N ASN A 409 29.60 -2.83 6.97
CA ASN A 409 30.01 -1.46 6.66
C ASN A 409 28.85 -0.50 6.30
N GLY A 410 27.64 -0.77 6.81
CA GLY A 410 26.47 0.10 6.62
C GLY A 410 25.81 -0.03 5.25
N TYR A 411 26.10 -1.10 4.52
CA TYR A 411 25.38 -1.46 3.29
C TYR A 411 24.11 -2.24 3.62
N TRP A 412 23.12 -2.11 2.75
CA TRP A 412 21.81 -2.72 2.87
C TRP A 412 21.41 -3.33 1.54
N LYS A 413 20.59 -4.38 1.61
CA LYS A 413 20.02 -5.03 0.43
C LYS A 413 18.53 -5.25 0.66
N GLY A 414 17.70 -4.64 -0.16
CA GLY A 414 16.25 -4.89 -0.17
C GLY A 414 15.94 -6.37 -0.41
N ASN A 415 14.82 -6.82 0.12
CA ASN A 415 14.33 -8.19 -0.05
C ASN A 415 13.23 -8.30 -1.13
N GLY A 416 13.21 -7.34 -2.05
CA GLY A 416 12.21 -7.24 -3.13
C GLY A 416 11.08 -6.25 -2.88
N PHE A 417 11.04 -5.62 -1.70
CA PHE A 417 10.05 -4.59 -1.35
C PHE A 417 10.59 -3.17 -1.61
N GLU A 418 10.65 -2.76 -2.88
CA GLU A 418 11.16 -1.43 -3.28
C GLU A 418 10.02 -0.48 -3.65
N THR A 419 9.63 0.42 -2.74
CA THR A 419 8.38 1.18 -2.89
C THR A 419 8.58 2.66 -3.21
N THR A 420 9.83 3.10 -3.36
CA THR A 420 10.16 4.50 -3.70
C THR A 420 10.46 4.69 -5.20
N VAL A 421 10.46 5.94 -5.64
CA VAL A 421 10.64 6.34 -7.03
C VAL A 421 12.11 6.66 -7.30
N VAL A 422 12.72 5.89 -8.23
CA VAL A 422 14.04 6.20 -8.78
C VAL A 422 13.95 7.41 -9.70
N GLN A 423 14.80 8.41 -9.48
CA GLN A 423 14.95 9.58 -10.36
C GLN A 423 16.10 9.41 -11.33
N LYS A 424 17.26 8.98 -10.82
CA LYS A 424 18.48 8.88 -11.61
C LYS A 424 19.30 7.67 -11.19
N ILE A 425 19.77 6.91 -12.17
CA ILE A 425 20.84 5.94 -12.00
C ILE A 425 22.06 6.47 -12.77
N THR A 426 23.20 6.54 -12.11
CA THR A 426 24.48 6.93 -12.72
C THR A 426 25.53 5.89 -12.40
N VAL A 427 26.23 5.40 -13.42
CA VAL A 427 27.32 4.45 -13.28
C VAL A 427 28.63 5.19 -13.52
N ASP A 428 29.61 4.98 -12.66
CA ASP A 428 30.96 5.50 -12.85
C ASP A 428 31.58 4.91 -14.14
N PRO A 429 31.98 5.76 -15.10
CA PRO A 429 32.49 5.29 -16.39
C PRO A 429 33.83 4.55 -16.28
N ALA A 430 34.60 4.75 -15.20
CA ALA A 430 35.87 4.06 -14.98
C ALA A 430 35.73 2.78 -14.15
N ASN A 431 34.62 2.61 -13.42
CA ASN A 431 34.38 1.45 -12.57
C ASN A 431 32.88 1.14 -12.46
N SER A 432 32.41 0.16 -13.24
CA SER A 432 31.00 -0.22 -13.28
C SER A 432 30.43 -0.76 -11.97
N ASN A 433 31.28 -1.07 -10.98
CA ASN A 433 30.80 -1.46 -9.65
C ASN A 433 30.31 -0.26 -8.83
N ASN A 434 30.77 0.95 -9.14
CA ASN A 434 30.30 2.17 -8.51
C ASN A 434 29.02 2.64 -9.20
N VAL A 435 27.88 2.40 -8.55
CA VAL A 435 26.55 2.79 -9.02
C VAL A 435 25.94 3.75 -8.03
N TYR A 436 25.39 4.86 -8.52
CA TYR A 436 24.70 5.85 -7.73
C TYR A 436 23.24 5.90 -8.12
N VAL A 437 22.35 5.93 -7.13
CA VAL A 437 20.90 5.96 -7.35
C VAL A 437 20.29 7.08 -6.52
N GLY A 438 19.74 8.08 -7.21
CA GLY A 438 18.96 9.14 -6.62
C GLY A 438 17.48 8.76 -6.58
N TYR A 439 16.87 8.90 -5.41
CA TYR A 439 15.47 8.60 -5.15
C TYR A 439 14.70 9.85 -4.70
N TRP A 440 13.37 9.79 -4.84
CA TRP A 440 12.46 10.57 -3.99
C TRP A 440 12.41 9.99 -2.57
N ASP A 441 12.12 10.86 -1.60
CA ASP A 441 11.84 10.56 -0.19
C ASP A 441 12.99 9.96 0.65
N ILE A 442 13.86 9.16 0.04
CA ILE A 442 14.93 8.42 0.71
C ILE A 442 16.34 8.85 0.31
N GLY A 443 16.47 9.76 -0.64
CA GLY A 443 17.72 10.45 -0.95
C GLY A 443 18.65 9.70 -1.89
N LEU A 444 19.94 9.76 -1.58
CA LEU A 444 21.01 9.25 -2.43
C LEU A 444 21.63 7.99 -1.84
N PHE A 445 21.71 6.96 -2.68
CA PHE A 445 22.40 5.71 -2.38
C PHE A 445 23.55 5.43 -3.34
N LYS A 446 24.56 4.74 -2.82
CA LYS A 446 25.73 4.28 -3.56
C LYS A 446 25.91 2.77 -3.37
N SER A 447 26.21 2.08 -4.46
CA SER A 447 26.72 0.72 -4.50
C SER A 447 28.18 0.72 -4.94
N VAL A 448 28.95 -0.22 -4.41
CA VAL A 448 30.36 -0.50 -4.80
C VAL A 448 30.55 -1.93 -5.30
N ASP A 449 29.45 -2.63 -5.55
CA ASP A 449 29.38 -4.03 -5.94
C ASP A 449 28.49 -4.26 -7.18
N GLY A 450 28.25 -3.19 -7.96
CA GLY A 450 27.51 -3.27 -9.22
C GLY A 450 25.99 -3.29 -9.05
N GLY A 451 25.48 -2.78 -7.93
CA GLY A 451 24.05 -2.70 -7.62
C GLY A 451 23.51 -3.85 -6.78
N VAL A 452 24.37 -4.69 -6.19
CA VAL A 452 23.95 -5.80 -5.32
C VAL A 452 23.55 -5.30 -3.93
N SER A 453 24.25 -4.29 -3.42
CA SER A 453 23.93 -3.62 -2.15
C SER A 453 24.17 -2.12 -2.19
N PHE A 454 23.48 -1.40 -1.32
CA PHE A 454 23.42 0.05 -1.32
C PHE A 454 23.66 0.62 0.07
N LYS A 455 24.40 1.72 0.13
CA LYS A 455 24.61 2.53 1.33
C LYS A 455 24.04 3.92 1.09
N ASN A 456 23.28 4.45 2.05
CA ASN A 456 22.85 5.84 1.99
C ASN A 456 24.08 6.75 2.18
N THR A 457 24.26 7.69 1.25
CA THR A 457 25.40 8.61 1.25
C THR A 457 24.96 10.06 1.16
N SER A 458 23.71 10.40 1.52
CA SER A 458 23.22 11.78 1.44
C SER A 458 23.65 12.67 2.63
N ALA A 459 24.50 12.15 3.52
CA ALA A 459 25.07 12.92 4.62
C ALA A 459 25.86 14.13 4.10
N GLY A 460 25.60 15.31 4.68
CA GLY A 460 26.19 16.59 4.28
C GLY A 460 25.37 17.40 3.27
N MET A 461 24.34 16.80 2.66
CA MET A 461 23.37 17.54 1.84
C MET A 461 22.31 18.22 2.70
N THR A 462 21.87 19.41 2.32
CA THR A 462 20.76 20.13 2.98
C THR A 462 19.43 19.42 2.71
N TYR A 463 19.16 19.08 1.45
CA TYR A 463 17.91 18.42 1.02
C TYR A 463 18.09 16.91 0.83
N LYS A 464 18.59 16.23 1.86
CA LYS A 464 19.09 14.84 1.81
C LYS A 464 18.08 13.76 1.42
N ASN A 465 16.78 14.06 1.36
CA ASN A 465 15.71 13.10 1.08
C ASN A 465 15.36 12.98 -0.41
N ASN A 466 15.69 13.96 -1.26
CA ASN A 466 15.36 13.87 -2.69
C ASN A 466 16.59 14.21 -3.53
N THR A 467 16.98 13.31 -4.43
CA THR A 467 18.09 13.52 -5.35
C THR A 467 17.60 13.37 -6.79
N PHE A 468 17.79 14.41 -7.61
CA PHE A 468 17.16 14.52 -8.94
C PHE A 468 18.07 14.15 -10.09
N ASP A 469 19.33 14.59 -10.05
CA ASP A 469 20.31 14.27 -11.08
C ASP A 469 21.70 14.07 -10.48
N MET A 470 22.55 13.37 -11.22
CA MET A 470 23.89 13.01 -10.81
C MET A 470 24.84 12.93 -11.99
N ILE A 471 26.09 13.36 -11.77
CA ILE A 471 27.17 13.29 -12.75
C ILE A 471 28.46 12.86 -12.05
N VAL A 472 29.09 11.81 -12.58
CA VAL A 472 30.47 11.44 -12.24
C VAL A 472 31.39 12.11 -13.27
N ASP A 473 32.46 12.78 -12.82
CA ASP A 473 33.45 13.32 -13.75
C ASP A 473 34.15 12.17 -14.49
N PRO A 474 34.07 12.10 -15.84
CA PRO A 474 34.59 10.96 -16.58
C PRO A 474 36.13 10.87 -16.59
N ASP A 475 36.84 11.92 -16.20
CA ASP A 475 38.31 11.90 -16.08
C ASP A 475 38.79 11.64 -14.65
N ASN A 476 37.90 11.78 -13.66
CA ASN A 476 38.21 11.57 -12.26
C ASN A 476 36.98 11.13 -11.46
N SER A 477 36.81 9.82 -11.31
CA SER A 477 35.70 9.21 -10.58
C SER A 477 35.57 9.65 -9.11
N SER A 478 36.60 10.25 -8.51
CA SER A 478 36.50 10.79 -7.15
C SER A 478 35.59 12.03 -7.10
N ILE A 479 35.41 12.72 -8.23
CA ILE A 479 34.58 13.92 -8.33
C ILE A 479 33.18 13.54 -8.81
N VAL A 480 32.19 13.79 -7.97
CA VAL A 480 30.77 13.53 -8.26
C VAL A 480 29.96 14.75 -7.91
N TYR A 481 28.96 15.06 -8.75
CA TYR A 481 27.98 16.12 -8.52
C TYR A 481 26.60 15.49 -8.38
N ALA A 482 25.78 16.01 -7.47
CA ALA A 482 24.40 15.60 -7.27
C ALA A 482 23.52 16.83 -7.04
N SER A 483 22.35 16.88 -7.68
CA SER A 483 21.33 17.86 -7.36
C SER A 483 20.30 17.28 -6.40
N CYS A 484 19.89 18.09 -5.42
CA CYS A 484 18.85 17.72 -4.47
C CYS A 484 17.92 18.89 -4.22
N GLY A 485 16.75 18.62 -3.64
CA GLY A 485 15.79 19.67 -3.32
C GLY A 485 14.58 19.20 -2.55
N TRP A 486 13.72 20.16 -2.22
CA TRP A 486 12.43 19.87 -1.61
C TRP A 486 11.40 19.68 -2.71
N TRP A 487 10.46 18.75 -2.56
CA TRP A 487 9.61 18.34 -3.68
C TRP A 487 8.40 19.26 -3.90
N GLU A 488 7.77 19.80 -2.84
CA GLU A 488 6.61 20.71 -2.97
C GLU A 488 6.99 22.19 -3.12
N GLU A 489 8.28 22.54 -3.04
CA GLU A 489 8.76 23.91 -3.12
C GLU A 489 9.94 24.01 -4.08
N ASN A 490 10.06 25.13 -4.77
CA ASN A 490 11.22 25.40 -5.62
C ASN A 490 12.46 25.75 -4.76
N LYS A 491 12.99 24.76 -4.06
CA LYS A 491 14.14 24.82 -3.16
C LYS A 491 15.08 23.66 -3.44
N GLY A 492 16.37 23.92 -3.44
CA GLY A 492 17.37 22.93 -3.82
C GLY A 492 18.77 23.48 -3.96
N GLU A 493 19.71 22.56 -4.18
CA GLU A 493 21.13 22.87 -4.28
C GLU A 493 21.85 21.85 -5.16
N ILE A 494 23.07 22.21 -5.59
CA ILE A 494 24.03 21.27 -6.16
C ILE A 494 25.06 20.94 -5.09
N ASN A 495 25.31 19.65 -4.89
CA ASN A 495 26.33 19.14 -4.01
C ASN A 495 27.49 18.59 -4.82
N LYS A 496 28.71 18.74 -4.29
CA LYS A 496 29.92 18.13 -4.83
C LYS A 496 30.53 17.18 -3.80
N SER A 497 30.98 16.03 -4.28
CA SER A 497 31.87 15.11 -3.59
C SER A 497 33.24 15.09 -4.29
N THR A 498 34.30 14.88 -3.50
CA THR A 498 35.66 14.65 -3.99
C THR A 498 36.22 13.28 -3.55
N ASP A 499 35.36 12.43 -3.00
CA ASP A 499 35.68 11.12 -2.42
C ASP A 499 34.71 10.02 -2.91
N PHE A 500 34.39 10.06 -4.21
CA PHE A 500 33.53 9.06 -4.87
C PHE A 500 32.10 9.04 -4.33
N GLY A 501 31.57 10.18 -3.90
CA GLY A 501 30.20 10.33 -3.40
C GLY A 501 30.00 9.83 -1.97
N GLU A 502 31.05 9.68 -1.16
CA GLU A 502 30.91 9.29 0.25
C GLU A 502 30.52 10.47 1.14
N ASN A 503 31.08 11.66 0.88
CA ASN A 503 30.74 12.90 1.57
C ASN A 503 30.41 14.03 0.59
N TRP A 504 29.49 14.90 1.00
CA TRP A 504 28.96 15.96 0.14
C TRP A 504 29.13 17.35 0.76
N THR A 505 29.35 18.34 -0.11
CA THR A 505 29.37 19.74 0.27
C THR A 505 28.56 20.56 -0.74
N PRO A 506 27.62 21.40 -0.29
CA PRO A 506 26.88 22.29 -1.17
C PRO A 506 27.81 23.25 -1.92
N LEU A 507 27.53 23.46 -3.20
CA LEU A 507 28.20 24.49 -4.00
C LEU A 507 27.63 25.86 -3.68
N ASN A 508 28.50 26.84 -3.47
CA ASN A 508 28.12 28.22 -3.20
C ASN A 508 27.88 29.02 -4.50
N GLY A 509 26.99 30.00 -4.44
CA GLY A 509 26.79 30.99 -5.51
C GLY A 509 25.69 30.65 -6.52
N LEU A 510 24.96 29.54 -6.32
CA LEU A 510 23.76 29.21 -7.07
C LEU A 510 22.49 29.65 -6.30
N PRO A 511 21.39 29.98 -6.99
CA PRO A 511 20.10 30.21 -6.34
C PRO A 511 19.59 28.95 -5.62
N ASP A 512 18.86 29.13 -4.52
CA ASP A 512 18.07 28.07 -3.88
C ASP A 512 16.87 27.75 -4.78
N ALA A 513 16.96 26.62 -5.50
CA ALA A 513 15.97 26.19 -6.49
C ALA A 513 16.10 24.70 -6.77
N GLN A 514 15.01 24.05 -7.18
CA GLN A 514 15.04 22.67 -7.66
C GLN A 514 15.88 22.58 -8.94
N ILE A 515 16.86 21.68 -8.97
CA ILE A 515 17.70 21.42 -10.14
C ILE A 515 17.40 20.01 -10.65
N TRP A 516 16.63 19.94 -11.73
CA TRP A 516 16.16 18.68 -12.32
C TRP A 516 17.17 17.98 -13.22
N SER A 517 18.09 18.75 -13.81
CA SER A 517 19.14 18.18 -14.63
C SER A 517 20.38 19.07 -14.62
N MET A 518 21.54 18.43 -14.68
CA MET A 518 22.84 19.04 -14.79
C MET A 518 23.52 18.55 -16.06
N ALA A 519 24.41 19.37 -16.60
CA ALA A 519 25.36 18.96 -17.63
C ALA A 519 26.75 19.44 -17.23
N LEU A 520 27.75 18.60 -17.48
CA LEU A 520 29.15 18.95 -17.28
C LEU A 520 29.73 19.36 -18.63
N ASP A 521 29.97 20.67 -18.80
CA ASP A 521 30.69 21.21 -19.96
C ASP A 521 32.20 21.06 -19.73
N LYS A 522 32.91 20.58 -20.74
CA LYS A 522 34.35 20.28 -20.69
C LYS A 522 35.12 21.05 -21.75
#